data_AF-A0A1N6GPE0-F1
#
_entry.id   AF-A0A1N6GPE0-F1
#
_cell.length_a   1.000
_cell.length_b   1.000
_cell.length_c   1.000
_cell.angle_alpha   90.00
_cell.angle_beta   90.00
_cell.angle_gamma   90.00
#
_symmetry.space_group_name_H-M   'P 1'
#
loop_
_entity.id
_entity.type
_entity.pdbx_description
1 polymer ?
#
loop_
_entity_poly.entity_id
_entity_poly.type
_entity_poly.pdbx_seq_one_letter_code
_entity_poly.pdbx_strand_id
1 'polypeptide(L)'
;MGTQHEATASGGISLGGTATARIERNLGMTPEADKFLGDLASRSGLSEGDVIRLALGMFRTALDAKRDGKHFGVASSPEVLDIELVGF
;
A
#
# COMPACT_ATOMS: atom_id res chain seq x y z
N MET A 1 21.75 22.18 -9.76
CA MET A 1 22.40 20.87 -9.61
C MET A 1 21.31 19.85 -9.36
N GLY A 2 20.91 19.09 -10.39
CA GLY A 2 19.93 18.01 -10.26
C GLY A 2 20.56 16.75 -10.82
N THR A 3 20.71 15.72 -10.01
CA THR A 3 21.25 14.42 -10.43
C THR A 3 20.16 13.69 -11.21
N GLN A 4 20.34 13.58 -12.53
CA GLN A 4 19.57 12.67 -13.36
C GLN A 4 19.99 11.24 -12.99
N HIS A 5 19.05 10.44 -12.49
CA HIS A 5 19.24 9.00 -12.38
C HIS A 5 18.91 8.37 -13.73
N GLU A 6 19.95 8.04 -14.49
CA GLU A 6 19.85 7.21 -15.68
C GLU A 6 19.54 5.78 -15.26
N ALA A 7 18.34 5.30 -15.58
CA ALA A 7 17.98 3.90 -15.45
C ALA A 7 18.44 3.17 -16.73
N THR A 8 19.55 2.45 -16.65
CA THR A 8 20.07 1.64 -17.75
C THR A 8 19.14 0.44 -17.97
N ALA A 9 18.24 0.53 -18.97
CA ALA A 9 17.41 -0.58 -19.40
C ALA A 9 18.24 -1.55 -20.25
N SER A 10 18.97 -2.45 -19.58
CA SER A 10 19.66 -3.57 -20.23
C SER A 10 18.68 -4.72 -20.42
N GLY A 11 18.16 -4.87 -21.64
CA GLY A 11 17.40 -6.06 -22.05
C GLY A 11 16.10 -5.71 -22.74
N GLY A 12 16.10 -5.78 -24.07
CA GLY A 12 14.93 -5.52 -24.89
C GLY A 12 13.80 -6.50 -24.56
N ILE A 13 12.65 -5.94 -24.17
CA ILE A 13 11.35 -6.58 -24.29
C ILE A 13 10.39 -5.50 -24.78
N SER A 14 9.96 -5.60 -26.04
CA SER A 14 8.84 -4.82 -26.56
C SER A 14 7.56 -5.36 -25.94
N LEU A 15 6.94 -4.60 -25.04
CA LEU A 15 5.59 -4.86 -24.54
C LEU A 15 4.74 -3.62 -24.79
N GLY A 16 3.96 -3.67 -25.87
CA GLY A 16 2.84 -2.77 -26.10
C GLY A 16 1.76 -3.06 -25.06
N GLY A 17 1.72 -2.21 -24.04
CA GLY A 17 0.74 -2.23 -22.97
C GLY A 17 1.25 -1.28 -21.91
N THR A 18 0.40 -0.42 -21.36
CA THR A 18 0.70 0.38 -20.18
C THR A 18 0.88 -0.57 -18.99
N ALA A 19 1.99 -1.29 -18.95
CA ALA A 19 2.43 -2.01 -17.77
C ALA A 19 2.73 -0.92 -16.73
N THR A 20 1.79 -0.71 -15.81
CA THR A 20 2.00 0.13 -14.64
C THR A 20 3.33 -0.30 -14.02
N ALA A 21 4.33 0.59 -14.04
CA ALA A 21 5.66 0.28 -13.57
C ALA A 21 5.59 -0.19 -12.11
N ARG A 22 5.81 -1.49 -11.87
CA ARG A 22 5.87 -2.03 -10.52
C ARG A 22 7.22 -1.63 -9.93
N ILE A 23 7.17 -0.79 -8.89
CA ILE A 23 8.37 -0.39 -8.15
C ILE A 23 8.56 -1.39 -7.01
N GLU A 24 9.69 -2.10 -7.03
CA GLU A 24 10.11 -2.97 -5.93
C GLU A 24 10.97 -2.19 -4.94
N ARG A 25 10.68 -2.35 -3.64
CA ARG A 25 11.44 -1.72 -2.55
C ARG A 25 11.76 -2.76 -1.49
N ASN A 26 13.01 -2.75 -1.03
CA ASN A 26 13.44 -3.55 0.11
C ASN A 26 13.20 -2.75 1.39
N LEU A 27 12.48 -3.34 2.35
CA LEU A 27 12.18 -2.71 3.63
C LEU A 27 13.02 -3.36 4.73
N GLY A 28 13.80 -2.56 5.44
CA GLY A 28 14.46 -3.01 6.66
C GLY A 28 13.46 -3.00 7.82
N MET A 29 13.32 -4.12 8.53
CA MET A 29 12.37 -4.28 9.63
C MET A 29 13.06 -4.95 10.83
N THR A 30 12.55 -4.71 12.04
CA THR A 30 12.98 -5.50 13.21
C THR A 30 12.36 -6.90 13.13
N PRO A 31 12.94 -7.92 13.79
CA PRO A 31 12.38 -9.27 13.81
C PRO A 31 10.93 -9.33 14.32
N GLU A 32 10.57 -8.48 15.28
CA GLU A 32 9.22 -8.42 15.85
C GLU A 32 8.22 -7.85 14.84
N ALA A 33 8.63 -6.85 14.06
CA ALA A 33 7.79 -6.24 13.04
C ALA A 33 7.60 -7.19 11.84
N ASP A 34 8.64 -7.92 11.47
CA ASP A 34 8.59 -8.97 10.44
C ASP A 34 7.61 -10.09 10.83
N LYS A 35 7.77 -10.62 12.06
CA LYS A 35 6.83 -11.62 12.59
C LYS A 35 5.39 -11.11 12.64
N PHE A 36 5.19 -9.88 13.10
CA PHE A 36 3.86 -9.27 13.15
C PHE A 36 3.22 -9.16 11.76
N LEU A 37 4.01 -8.77 10.75
CA LEU A 37 3.54 -8.69 9.36
C LEU A 37 3.17 -10.08 8.82
N GLY A 38 4.01 -11.09 9.07
CA GLY A 38 3.72 -12.48 8.70
C GLY A 38 2.45 -13.03 9.38
N ASP A 39 2.25 -12.75 10.67
CA ASP A 39 1.05 -13.14 11.41
C ASP A 39 -0.21 -12.45 10.84
N LEU A 40 -0.12 -11.17 10.47
CA LEU A 40 -1.23 -10.46 9.81
C LEU A 40 -1.56 -11.04 8.43
N ALA A 41 -0.54 -11.30 7.61
CA ALA A 41 -0.68 -11.91 6.29
C ALA A 41 -1.38 -13.28 6.40
N SER A 42 -0.92 -14.13 7.32
CA SER A 42 -1.51 -15.43 7.60
C SER A 42 -2.99 -15.33 8.03
N ARG A 43 -3.32 -14.43 8.96
CA ARG A 43 -4.70 -14.26 9.45
C ARG A 43 -5.66 -13.69 8.42
N SER A 44 -5.16 -12.89 7.48
CA SER A 44 -5.96 -12.24 6.44
C SER A 44 -6.03 -13.04 5.14
N GLY A 45 -5.20 -14.08 4.98
CA GLY A 45 -5.05 -14.82 3.72
C GLY A 45 -4.39 -14.01 2.61
N LEU A 46 -3.75 -12.89 2.94
CA LEU A 46 -3.10 -11.97 2.01
C LEU A 46 -1.59 -12.23 1.96
N SER A 47 -0.92 -11.77 0.90
CA SER A 47 0.54 -11.66 0.92
C SER A 47 0.97 -10.51 1.82
N GLU A 48 2.19 -10.58 2.38
CA GLU A 48 2.76 -9.48 3.18
C GLU A 48 2.78 -8.15 2.40
N GLY A 49 3.05 -8.21 1.10
CA GLY A 49 3.01 -7.05 0.22
C GLY A 49 1.60 -6.45 0.11
N ASP A 50 0.56 -7.28 0.08
CA ASP A 50 -0.83 -6.81 0.05
C ASP A 50 -1.25 -6.21 1.38
N VAL A 51 -0.81 -6.80 2.51
CA VAL A 51 -1.00 -6.22 3.84
C VAL A 51 -0.36 -4.83 3.92
N ILE A 52 0.87 -4.66 3.43
CA ILE A 52 1.54 -3.35 3.40
C ILE A 52 0.77 -2.38 2.51
N ARG A 53 0.33 -2.78 1.31
CA ARG A 53 -0.45 -1.92 0.41
C ARG A 53 -1.75 -1.46 1.06
N LEU A 54 -2.47 -2.37 1.70
CA LEU A 54 -3.70 -2.06 2.42
C LEU A 54 -3.43 -1.09 3.57
N ALA A 55 -2.42 -1.35 4.39
CA ALA A 55 -2.04 -0.49 5.51
C ALA A 55 -1.69 0.94 5.04
N LEU A 56 -0.93 1.07 3.94
CA LEU A 56 -0.61 2.38 3.35
C LEU A 56 -1.86 3.10 2.82
N GLY A 57 -2.78 2.36 2.18
CA GLY A 57 -4.07 2.91 1.72
C GLY A 57 -4.94 3.41 2.88
N MET A 58 -5.03 2.62 3.96
CA MET A 58 -5.74 3.02 5.19
C MET A 58 -5.12 4.27 5.80
N PHE A 59 -3.79 4.31 5.93
CA PHE A 59 -3.09 5.44 6.51
C PHE A 59 -3.27 6.72 5.70
N ARG A 60 -3.16 6.63 4.35
CA ARG A 60 -3.46 7.76 3.47
C ARG A 60 -4.89 8.27 3.67
N THR A 61 -5.87 7.37 3.71
CA THR A 61 -7.29 7.73 3.89
C THR A 61 -7.51 8.46 5.21
N ALA A 62 -6.88 8.00 6.29
CA ALA A 62 -6.95 8.67 7.59
C ALA A 62 -6.32 10.08 7.56
N LEU A 63 -5.21 10.26 6.84
CA LEU A 63 -4.58 11.57 6.66
C LEU A 63 -5.45 12.54 5.84
N ASP A 64 -6.03 12.06 4.74
CA ASP A 64 -6.93 12.85 3.89
C ASP A 64 -8.19 13.25 4.69
N ALA A 65 -8.81 12.33 5.42
CA ALA A 65 -9.95 12.62 6.30
C ALA A 65 -9.61 13.71 7.33
N LYS A 66 -8.46 13.59 8.01
CA LYS A 66 -8.00 14.60 8.98
C LYS A 66 -7.80 15.97 8.35
N ARG A 67 -7.22 16.03 7.13
CA ARG A 67 -7.01 17.29 6.40
C ARG A 67 -8.34 17.99 6.11
N ASP A 68 -9.37 17.21 5.80
CA ASP A 68 -10.69 17.71 5.41
C ASP A 68 -11.61 17.94 6.65
N GLY A 69 -11.06 17.84 7.86
CA GLY A 69 -11.81 18.04 9.11
C GLY A 69 -12.75 16.89 9.47
N LYS A 70 -12.62 15.73 8.82
CA LYS A 70 -13.42 14.53 9.06
C LYS A 70 -12.79 13.61 10.10
N HIS A 71 -13.62 12.75 10.70
CA HIS A 71 -13.19 11.68 11.59
C HIS A 71 -13.10 10.35 10.84
N PHE A 72 -12.12 9.52 11.21
CA PHE A 72 -11.93 8.17 10.68
C PHE A 72 -12.15 7.15 11.80
N GLY A 73 -12.93 6.10 11.54
CA GLY A 73 -13.28 5.09 12.55
C GLY A 73 -14.01 3.89 11.97
N VAL A 74 -14.37 2.96 12.85
CA VAL A 74 -15.18 1.78 12.49
C VAL A 74 -16.64 2.09 12.81
N ALA A 75 -17.53 1.82 11.86
CA ALA A 75 -18.97 1.95 12.03
C ALA A 75 -19.64 0.58 12.09
N SER A 76 -20.69 0.46 12.90
CA SER A 76 -21.49 -0.78 13.02
C SER A 76 -22.47 -0.98 11.85
N SER A 77 -22.70 0.05 11.05
CA SER A 77 -23.57 -0.02 9.87
C SER A 77 -22.91 0.70 8.67
N PRO A 78 -22.97 0.17 7.44
CA PRO A 78 -22.34 0.80 6.27
C PRO A 78 -22.96 2.15 5.87
N GLU A 79 -24.22 2.37 6.21
CA GLU A 79 -25.04 3.55 5.83
C GLU A 79 -24.60 4.85 6.53
N VAL A 80 -23.72 4.76 7.52
CA VAL A 80 -23.08 5.93 8.14
C VAL A 80 -21.66 6.20 7.61
N LEU A 81 -21.17 5.41 6.65
CA LEU A 81 -19.85 5.57 6.06
C LEU A 81 -19.90 6.53 4.87
N ASP A 82 -19.07 7.57 4.93
CA ASP A 82 -18.78 8.43 3.77
C ASP A 82 -17.88 7.74 2.74
N ILE A 83 -16.99 6.85 3.20
CA ILE A 83 -15.99 6.13 2.41
C ILE A 83 -15.88 4.71 2.95
N GLU A 84 -15.98 3.72 2.06
CA GLU A 84 -15.73 2.31 2.36
C GLU A 84 -14.38 1.89 1.77
N LEU A 85 -13.55 1.25 2.58
CA LEU A 85 -12.27 0.68 2.14
C LEU A 85 -12.49 -0.78 1.74
N VAL A 86 -12.70 -1.01 0.44
CA VAL A 86 -12.76 -2.35 -0.14
C VAL A 86 -11.37 -2.81 -0.57
N GLY A 87 -10.91 -3.95 -0.03
CA GLY A 87 -9.69 -4.64 -0.46
C GLY A 87 -9.95 -5.51 -1.69
N PHE A 88 -8.92 -5.72 -2.52
CA PHE A 88 -8.95 -6.53 -3.75
C PHE A 88 -8.54 -7.98 -3.49
#